data_AF-A0A484ARG1-F1
#
_entry.id   AF-A0A484ARG1-F1
#
_cell.length_a   1.000
_cell.length_b   1.000
_cell.length_c   1.000
_cell.angle_alpha   90.00
_cell.angle_beta   90.00
_cell.angle_gamma   90.00
#
_symmetry.space_group_name_H-M   'P 1'
#
loop_
_entity.id
_entity.type
_entity.pdbx_description
1 polymer ?
#
loop_
_entity_poly.entity_id
_entity_poly.type
_entity_poly.pdbx_seq_one_letter_code
_entity_poly.pdbx_strand_id
1 'polypeptide(L)'
;MRLSYCVEKSGKIPVKTLAKTFASGKTEKLVYTCIKDAGLPDDKNATMTKEQFTFDKFYALYHKVCPRNDIEELFTSITKGKQDFISLEQFIQFMNEKQRDPRMNEILYPLYEEKRCTEIINDYENDEEKKKNGQLSLDGFKRYLMSDENAPVFLDRLDFYMEMDQPLAHYYINSSHNTYLSGRQIGGKSSVEMYRQTLLAGCRCVELDCWNGKGEDEEPIVTHGHAYCTEILFKDCIQAIADCAFVSSEYPVILSFENHCNRAQQYKLAKYCDDFFGDLLLKEPLPDHPLDPGLPLPPPCKLKRKILIKNKRMKPEVEKVELELWLKGELKTDDDPEEDASAGKPPEAAAAPAPAPEAAAADAAAEGGGGAEAEAAAANYSGSTTNVHPWLSSMVNYAQPIKFQGFDKAI
;
A
#
# COMPACT_ATOMS: atom_id res chain seq x y z
N MET A 1 9.93 17.34 18.87
CA MET A 1 9.22 18.65 18.82
C MET A 1 9.44 19.34 17.48
N ARG A 2 8.48 19.31 16.54
CA ARG A 2 8.59 20.07 15.26
C ARG A 2 8.46 21.59 15.45
N LEU A 3 7.72 22.01 16.49
CA LEU A 3 7.45 23.43 16.79
C LEU A 3 8.71 24.24 17.15
N SER A 4 9.71 23.62 17.77
CA SER A 4 11.00 24.27 18.05
C SER A 4 11.86 24.53 16.80
N TYR A 5 11.46 24.00 15.64
CA TYR A 5 12.08 24.26 14.34
C TYR A 5 11.32 25.33 13.54
N CYS A 6 10.11 25.71 13.95
CA CYS A 6 9.33 26.78 13.33
C CYS A 6 9.77 28.15 13.88
N VAL A 7 11.00 28.53 13.57
CA VAL A 7 11.64 29.75 14.10
C VAL A 7 11.69 30.87 13.06
N GLU A 8 11.74 32.11 13.53
CA GLU A 8 12.08 33.26 12.71
C GLU A 8 13.58 33.25 12.32
N LYS A 9 13.98 34.18 11.43
CA LYS A 9 15.40 34.41 11.09
C LYS A 9 16.29 34.65 12.33
N SER A 10 15.70 35.15 13.42
CA SER A 10 16.35 35.37 14.71
C SER A 10 16.63 34.08 15.49
N GLY A 11 16.14 32.92 15.04
CA GLY A 11 16.22 31.64 15.74
C GLY A 11 15.22 31.47 16.87
N LYS A 12 14.33 32.45 17.09
CA LYS A 12 13.29 32.41 18.13
C LYS A 12 11.97 31.84 17.60
N ILE A 13 11.23 31.19 18.48
CA ILE A 13 9.93 30.57 18.20
C ILE A 13 8.84 31.64 18.35
N PRO A 14 8.04 31.94 17.30
CA PRO A 14 6.95 32.90 17.42
C PRO A 14 5.76 32.32 18.18
N VAL A 15 5.23 33.07 19.15
CA VAL A 15 4.05 32.66 19.93
C VAL A 15 2.83 32.45 19.02
N LYS A 16 2.68 33.28 17.97
CA LYS A 16 1.62 33.13 16.98
C LYS A 16 1.60 31.77 16.29
N THR A 17 2.77 31.17 16.04
CA THR A 17 2.86 29.83 15.43
C THR A 17 2.36 28.78 16.39
N LEU A 18 2.78 28.86 17.66
CA LEU A 18 2.31 27.99 18.73
C LEU A 18 0.77 28.09 18.89
N ALA A 19 0.24 29.31 18.96
CA ALA A 19 -1.19 29.56 19.10
C ALA A 19 -2.00 28.97 17.94
N LYS A 20 -1.53 29.14 16.70
CA LYS A 20 -2.17 28.56 15.51
C LYS A 20 -2.20 27.04 15.52
N THR A 21 -1.14 26.38 16.00
CA THR A 21 -1.08 24.93 16.10
C THR A 21 -2.19 24.38 17.00
N PHE A 22 -2.48 25.07 18.10
CA PHE A 22 -3.46 24.65 19.10
C PHE A 22 -4.89 25.21 18.87
N ALA A 23 -5.08 26.08 17.88
CA ALA A 23 -6.37 26.72 17.59
C ALA A 23 -7.37 25.81 16.85
N SER A 24 -6.98 24.59 16.44
CA SER A 24 -7.92 23.64 15.81
C SER A 24 -9.02 23.24 16.79
N GLY A 25 -10.23 23.76 16.58
CA GLY A 25 -11.39 23.50 17.45
C GLY A 25 -11.42 24.28 18.77
N LYS A 26 -10.50 25.23 19.00
CA LYS A 26 -10.45 26.09 20.20
C LYS A 26 -10.33 27.55 19.80
N THR A 27 -10.81 28.48 20.65
CA THR A 27 -10.67 29.91 20.37
C THR A 27 -9.23 30.37 20.59
N GLU A 28 -8.72 31.29 19.76
CA GLU A 28 -7.37 31.85 19.95
C GLU A 28 -7.20 32.41 21.37
N LYS A 29 -8.22 33.09 21.91
CA LYS A 29 -8.20 33.65 23.26
C LYS A 29 -7.93 32.60 24.33
N LEU A 30 -8.57 31.43 24.25
CA LEU A 30 -8.34 30.33 25.19
C LEU A 30 -6.90 29.83 25.10
N VAL A 31 -6.37 29.66 23.88
CA VAL A 31 -5.01 29.17 23.66
C VAL A 31 -3.98 30.13 24.26
N TYR A 32 -4.12 31.45 24.07
CA TYR A 32 -3.23 32.44 24.69
C TYR A 32 -3.31 32.42 26.23
N THR A 33 -4.50 32.23 26.81
CA THR A 33 -4.63 32.02 28.26
C THR A 33 -3.87 30.78 28.71
N CYS A 34 -3.98 29.65 28.01
CA CYS A 34 -3.24 28.44 28.36
C CYS A 34 -1.72 28.61 28.21
N ILE A 35 -1.25 29.37 27.21
CA ILE A 35 0.17 29.72 27.02
C ILE A 35 0.67 30.54 28.20
N LYS A 36 -0.08 31.56 28.60
CA LYS A 36 0.21 32.37 29.80
C LYS A 36 0.29 31.50 31.04
N ASP A 37 -0.68 30.61 31.25
CA ASP A 37 -0.75 29.75 32.41
C ASP A 37 0.34 28.66 32.41
N ALA A 38 0.94 28.36 31.26
CA ALA A 38 2.14 27.54 31.16
C ALA A 38 3.42 28.33 31.51
N GLY A 39 3.33 29.65 31.73
CA GLY A 39 4.46 30.53 32.01
C GLY A 39 5.29 30.83 30.75
N LEU A 40 4.66 30.80 29.58
CA LEU A 40 5.26 31.17 28.30
C LEU A 40 4.79 32.57 27.89
N PRO A 41 5.55 33.29 27.02
CA PRO A 41 5.10 34.57 26.47
C PRO A 41 3.75 34.43 25.76
N ASP A 42 2.77 35.26 26.13
CA ASP A 42 1.36 35.19 25.70
C ASP A 42 0.95 36.32 24.74
N ASP A 43 1.87 37.23 24.39
CA ASP A 43 1.62 38.24 23.37
C ASP A 43 1.70 37.64 21.95
N LYS A 44 0.79 38.04 21.07
CA LYS A 44 0.69 37.55 19.68
C LYS A 44 1.97 37.79 18.86
N ASN A 45 2.71 38.86 19.16
CA ASN A 45 3.94 39.23 18.46
C ASN A 45 5.19 38.88 19.28
N ALA A 46 5.03 38.27 20.47
CA ALA A 46 6.16 37.80 21.24
C ALA A 46 6.84 36.60 20.59
N THR A 47 8.09 36.41 20.99
CA THR A 47 8.94 35.30 20.60
C THR A 47 9.57 34.70 21.85
N MET A 48 9.90 33.41 21.80
CA MET A 48 10.58 32.69 22.88
C MET A 48 11.80 31.94 22.36
N THR A 49 12.80 31.76 23.21
CA THR A 49 13.96 30.91 22.87
C THR A 49 13.61 29.43 23.04
N LYS A 50 14.45 28.54 22.51
CA LYS A 50 14.25 27.08 22.64
C LYS A 50 14.34 26.64 24.10
N GLU A 51 15.20 27.29 24.88
CA GLU A 51 15.42 27.03 26.30
C GLU A 51 14.19 27.41 27.14
N GLN A 52 13.44 28.43 26.70
CA GLN A 52 12.16 28.81 27.34
C GLN A 52 11.03 27.83 27.00
N PHE A 53 11.10 27.13 25.87
CA PHE A 53 10.08 26.19 25.40
C PHE A 53 10.51 24.73 25.58
N THR A 54 10.67 24.31 26.83
CA THR A 54 11.01 22.94 27.18
C THR A 54 9.85 21.97 26.90
N PHE A 55 10.16 20.66 26.87
CA PHE A 55 9.12 19.64 26.70
C PHE A 55 8.07 19.69 27.81
N ASP A 56 8.45 19.94 29.06
CA ASP A 56 7.51 20.05 30.18
C ASP A 56 6.54 21.23 30.01
N LYS A 57 7.03 22.36 29.47
CA LYS A 57 6.17 23.50 29.13
C LYS A 57 5.19 23.17 28.02
N PHE A 58 5.64 22.45 26.98
CA PHE A 58 4.77 21.95 25.91
C PHE A 58 3.73 20.96 26.45
N TYR A 59 4.15 20.00 27.28
CA TYR A 59 3.29 18.98 27.86
C TYR A 59 2.22 19.59 28.77
N ALA A 60 2.60 20.54 29.62
CA ALA A 60 1.66 21.30 30.45
C ALA A 60 0.66 22.11 29.60
N LEU A 61 1.14 22.74 28.53
CA LEU A 61 0.27 23.47 27.59
C LEU A 61 -0.72 22.52 26.89
N TYR A 62 -0.25 21.37 26.40
CA TYR A 62 -1.07 20.36 25.72
C TYR A 62 -2.26 19.93 26.58
N HIS A 63 -2.02 19.56 27.84
CA HIS A 63 -3.09 19.12 28.75
C HIS A 63 -4.03 20.25 29.17
N LYS A 64 -3.58 21.51 29.20
CA LYS A 64 -4.46 22.66 29.45
C LYS A 64 -5.38 22.96 28.26
N VAL A 65 -4.87 22.88 27.03
CA VAL A 65 -5.64 23.14 25.81
C VAL A 65 -6.60 21.99 25.51
N CYS A 66 -6.12 20.76 25.70
CA CYS A 66 -6.81 19.51 25.42
C CYS A 66 -6.91 18.66 26.70
N PRO A 67 -7.81 19.02 27.64
CA PRO A 67 -8.01 18.23 28.84
C PRO A 67 -8.49 16.83 28.48
N ARG A 68 -7.86 15.81 29.08
CA ARG A 68 -8.12 14.39 28.86
C ARG A 68 -9.08 13.83 29.91
N ASN A 69 -10.32 14.32 29.87
CA ASN A 69 -11.39 13.88 30.78
C ASN A 69 -11.66 12.37 30.66
N ASP A 70 -11.48 11.82 29.46
CA ASP A 70 -11.56 10.38 29.18
C ASP A 70 -10.55 9.56 30.01
N ILE A 71 -9.30 10.03 30.12
CA ILE A 71 -8.29 9.39 30.96
C ILE A 71 -8.62 9.58 32.45
N GLU A 72 -9.20 10.72 32.84
CA GLU A 72 -9.62 10.99 34.21
C GLU A 72 -10.76 10.08 34.67
N GLU A 73 -11.74 9.85 33.80
CA GLU A 73 -12.82 8.89 34.03
C GLU A 73 -12.28 7.47 34.14
N LEU A 74 -11.37 7.06 33.25
CA LEU A 74 -10.71 5.75 33.32
C LEU A 74 -9.91 5.58 34.62
N PHE A 75 -9.11 6.59 34.98
CA PHE A 75 -8.35 6.59 36.23
C PHE A 75 -9.27 6.44 37.44
N THR A 76 -10.37 7.20 37.47
CA THR A 76 -11.39 7.11 38.52
C THR A 76 -12.04 5.73 38.59
N SER A 77 -12.27 5.10 37.43
CA SER A 77 -12.80 3.73 37.35
C SER A 77 -11.85 2.72 38.00
N ILE A 78 -10.55 2.80 37.70
CA ILE A 78 -9.51 1.91 38.26
C ILE A 78 -9.37 2.12 39.77
N THR A 79 -9.30 3.37 40.23
CA THR A 79 -9.14 3.69 41.66
C THR A 79 -10.45 3.61 42.46
N LYS A 80 -11.57 3.39 41.76
CA LYS A 80 -12.95 3.45 42.29
C LYS A 80 -13.24 4.78 43.01
N GLY A 81 -12.55 5.85 42.62
CA GLY A 81 -12.65 7.19 43.23
C GLY A 81 -12.19 7.29 44.68
N LYS A 82 -11.46 6.28 45.21
CA LYS A 82 -11.08 6.22 46.63
C LYS A 82 -9.73 6.87 46.94
N GLN A 83 -8.90 7.08 45.93
CA GLN A 83 -7.52 7.52 46.06
C GLN A 83 -7.04 8.26 44.81
N ASP A 84 -5.99 9.07 44.94
CA ASP A 84 -5.40 9.91 43.90
C ASP A 84 -4.21 9.23 43.18
N PHE A 85 -4.07 7.90 43.34
CA PHE A 85 -3.07 7.07 42.69
C PHE A 85 -3.64 5.69 42.34
N ILE A 86 -3.08 5.05 41.31
CA ILE A 86 -3.27 3.63 41.03
C ILE A 86 -2.19 2.87 41.82
N SER A 87 -2.58 1.89 42.64
CA SER A 87 -1.61 1.02 43.33
C SER A 87 -0.97 0.03 42.37
N LEU A 88 0.20 -0.52 42.72
CA LEU A 88 0.85 -1.56 41.93
C LEU A 88 -0.09 -2.72 41.58
N GLU A 89 -0.87 -3.21 42.56
CA GLU A 89 -1.86 -4.28 42.35
C GLU A 89 -2.95 -3.89 41.34
N GLN A 90 -3.51 -2.68 41.46
CA GLN A 90 -4.51 -2.16 40.52
C GLN A 90 -3.92 -2.00 39.12
N PHE A 91 -2.66 -1.60 39.02
CA PHE A 91 -2.00 -1.44 37.73
C PHE A 91 -1.73 -2.79 37.07
N ILE A 92 -1.25 -3.79 37.82
CA ILE A 92 -1.12 -5.18 37.34
C ILE A 92 -2.46 -5.70 36.83
N GLN A 93 -3.54 -5.48 37.60
CA GLN A 93 -4.88 -5.89 37.20
C GLN A 93 -5.31 -5.19 35.89
N PHE A 94 -5.13 -3.87 35.81
CA PHE A 94 -5.44 -3.10 34.60
C PHE A 94 -4.68 -3.62 33.38
N MET A 95 -3.38 -3.88 33.53
CA MET A 95 -2.53 -4.36 32.45
C MET A 95 -2.96 -5.73 31.93
N ASN A 96 -3.30 -6.66 32.82
CA ASN A 96 -3.66 -8.02 32.45
C ASN A 96 -5.13 -8.19 32.04
N GLU A 97 -6.05 -7.38 32.57
CA GLU A 97 -7.49 -7.51 32.29
C GLU A 97 -8.01 -6.55 31.22
N LYS A 98 -7.37 -5.39 31.04
CA LYS A 98 -7.84 -4.32 30.13
C LYS A 98 -6.91 -4.09 28.95
N GLN A 99 -5.60 -4.07 29.17
CA GLN A 99 -4.64 -3.78 28.11
C GLN A 99 -4.22 -5.02 27.31
N ARG A 100 -4.21 -6.19 27.94
CA ARG A 100 -3.83 -7.44 27.30
C ARG A 100 -4.91 -7.96 26.36
N ASP A 101 -4.51 -8.36 25.15
CA ASP A 101 -5.37 -9.14 24.26
C ASP A 101 -5.51 -10.58 24.80
N PRO A 102 -6.74 -11.04 25.12
CA PRO A 102 -6.97 -12.35 25.73
C PRO A 102 -6.64 -13.52 24.80
N ARG A 103 -6.41 -13.29 23.50
CA ARG A 103 -6.01 -14.33 22.53
C ARG A 103 -4.52 -14.66 22.58
N MET A 104 -3.73 -13.87 23.28
CA MET A 104 -2.28 -14.03 23.31
C MET A 104 -1.86 -15.22 24.17
N ASN A 105 -0.90 -15.99 23.67
CA ASN A 105 -0.31 -17.09 24.40
C ASN A 105 0.49 -16.58 25.61
N GLU A 106 0.26 -17.13 26.79
CA GLU A 106 0.87 -16.67 28.05
C GLU A 106 2.36 -17.04 28.19
N ILE A 107 2.85 -18.01 27.44
CA ILE A 107 4.27 -18.38 27.44
C ILE A 107 5.06 -17.43 26.54
N LEU A 108 4.54 -17.15 25.34
CA LEU A 108 5.17 -16.23 24.39
C LEU A 108 5.02 -14.76 24.81
N TYR A 109 3.89 -14.44 25.44
CA TYR A 109 3.58 -13.10 25.94
C TYR A 109 3.16 -13.23 27.43
N PRO A 110 4.14 -13.27 28.34
CA PRO A 110 3.91 -13.38 29.78
C PRO A 110 2.98 -12.29 30.31
N LEU A 111 2.27 -12.62 31.40
CA LEU A 111 1.46 -11.66 32.13
C LEU A 111 2.35 -10.57 32.75
N TYR A 112 1.77 -9.40 32.96
CA TYR A 112 2.43 -8.34 33.70
C TYR A 112 2.52 -8.72 35.18
N GLU A 113 3.74 -8.74 35.70
CA GLU A 113 4.05 -9.01 37.10
C GLU A 113 4.56 -7.76 37.81
N GLU A 114 4.70 -7.82 39.13
CA GLU A 114 5.17 -6.71 39.98
C GLU A 114 6.43 -6.04 39.45
N LYS A 115 7.42 -6.84 39.02
CA LYS A 115 8.68 -6.33 38.48
C LYS A 115 8.44 -5.45 37.26
N ARG A 116 7.68 -5.93 36.27
CA ARG A 116 7.43 -5.18 35.02
C ARG A 116 6.58 -3.94 35.28
N CYS A 117 5.53 -4.06 36.08
CA CYS A 117 4.69 -2.90 36.41
C CYS A 117 5.47 -1.84 37.21
N THR A 118 6.42 -2.25 38.06
CA THR A 118 7.28 -1.32 38.81
C THR A 118 8.27 -0.60 37.89
N GLU A 119 8.84 -1.28 36.90
CA GLU A 119 9.65 -0.64 35.85
C GLU A 119 8.86 0.46 35.14
N ILE A 120 7.64 0.14 34.67
CA ILE A 120 6.75 1.11 34.01
C ILE A 120 6.45 2.30 34.94
N ILE A 121 6.12 2.07 36.21
CA ILE A 121 5.87 3.16 37.16
C ILE A 121 7.11 4.05 37.31
N ASN A 122 8.30 3.47 37.43
CA ASN A 122 9.54 4.23 37.55
C ASN A 122 9.86 5.08 36.32
N ASP A 123 9.50 4.59 35.13
CA ASP A 123 9.74 5.26 33.85
C ASP A 123 8.77 6.44 33.60
N TYR A 124 7.51 6.33 34.05
CA TYR A 124 6.46 7.31 33.70
C TYR A 124 5.99 8.19 34.86
N GLU A 125 6.13 7.77 36.11
CA GLU A 125 5.87 8.64 37.27
C GLU A 125 6.99 9.67 37.41
N ASN A 126 6.69 10.88 37.89
CA ASN A 126 7.70 11.90 38.19
C ASN A 126 7.80 12.19 39.69
N ASP A 127 6.76 11.89 40.45
CA ASP A 127 6.76 12.03 41.90
C ASP A 127 7.59 10.90 42.55
N GLU A 128 8.74 11.27 43.10
CA GLU A 128 9.69 10.35 43.72
C GLU A 128 9.14 9.63 44.96
N GLU A 129 8.16 10.22 45.66
CA GLU A 129 7.49 9.55 46.78
C GLU A 129 6.53 8.48 46.25
N LYS A 130 5.73 8.82 45.23
CA LYS A 130 4.82 7.85 44.58
C LYS A 130 5.59 6.70 43.93
N LYS A 131 6.73 6.95 43.27
CA LYS A 131 7.63 5.91 42.77
C LYS A 131 8.07 4.93 43.86
N LYS A 132 8.59 5.45 44.97
CA LYS A 132 9.06 4.63 46.11
C LYS A 132 7.95 3.77 46.70
N ASN A 133 6.71 4.26 46.67
CA ASN A 133 5.54 3.55 47.16
C ASN A 133 4.89 2.61 46.12
N GLY A 134 5.43 2.52 44.88
CA GLY A 134 4.84 1.73 43.80
C GLY A 134 3.46 2.26 43.37
N GLN A 135 3.31 3.58 43.37
CA GLN A 135 2.06 4.29 43.09
C GLN A 135 2.18 5.07 41.78
N LEU A 136 1.13 5.02 40.95
CA LEU A 136 1.05 5.75 39.69
C LEU A 136 0.00 6.86 39.78
N SER A 137 0.43 8.11 39.68
CA SER A 137 -0.46 9.27 39.64
C SER A 137 -1.25 9.35 38.33
N LEU A 138 -2.25 10.21 38.29
CA LEU A 138 -2.96 10.53 37.04
C LEU A 138 -2.01 11.05 35.96
N ASP A 139 -0.98 11.85 36.30
CA ASP A 139 -0.01 12.33 35.31
C ASP A 139 0.87 11.19 34.79
N GLY A 140 1.39 10.34 35.69
CA GLY A 140 2.15 9.15 35.31
C GLY A 140 1.33 8.20 34.42
N PHE A 141 0.05 8.01 34.75
CA PHE A 141 -0.87 7.21 33.95
C PHE A 141 -1.14 7.82 32.57
N LYS A 142 -1.34 9.14 32.49
CA LYS A 142 -1.45 9.87 31.21
C LYS A 142 -0.19 9.67 30.36
N ARG A 143 1.00 9.76 30.95
CA ARG A 143 2.29 9.53 30.26
C ARG A 143 2.41 8.12 29.73
N TYR A 144 2.11 7.12 30.55
CA TYR A 144 2.11 5.71 30.14
C TYR A 144 1.16 5.46 28.96
N LEU A 145 -0.11 5.89 29.06
CA LEU A 145 -1.11 5.64 28.02
C LEU A 145 -0.76 6.29 26.67
N MET A 146 0.02 7.37 26.68
CA MET A 146 0.47 8.09 25.48
C MET A 146 1.89 7.69 25.03
N SER A 147 2.50 6.71 25.69
CA SER A 147 3.84 6.21 25.37
C SER A 147 3.82 5.13 24.30
N ASP A 148 4.99 4.85 23.73
CA ASP A 148 5.18 3.77 22.76
C ASP A 148 4.94 2.38 23.39
N GLU A 149 5.05 2.24 24.72
CA GLU A 149 4.73 0.99 25.41
C GLU A 149 3.24 0.66 25.42
N ASN A 150 2.38 1.66 25.22
CA ASN A 150 0.95 1.50 25.11
C ASN A 150 0.45 1.72 23.67
N ALA A 151 1.31 1.45 22.68
CA ALA A 151 0.94 1.53 21.28
C ALA A 151 -0.22 0.56 20.97
N PRO A 152 -1.17 0.95 20.11
CA PRO A 152 -2.31 0.10 19.73
C PRO A 152 -1.89 -1.09 18.85
N VAL A 153 -0.62 -1.15 18.45
CA VAL A 153 -0.05 -2.19 17.59
C VAL A 153 1.29 -2.63 18.14
N PHE A 154 1.64 -3.89 17.87
CA PHE A 154 2.98 -4.43 18.07
C PHE A 154 3.96 -3.72 17.14
N LEU A 155 4.82 -2.87 17.70
CA LEU A 155 5.76 -2.07 16.91
C LEU A 155 6.78 -2.94 16.14
N ASP A 156 7.11 -4.13 16.67
CA ASP A 156 7.93 -5.15 16.01
C ASP A 156 7.23 -5.79 14.80
N ARG A 157 5.89 -5.81 14.77
CA ARG A 157 5.11 -6.28 13.59
C ARG A 157 4.94 -5.21 12.51
N LEU A 158 5.49 -4.02 12.70
CA LEU A 158 5.60 -3.01 11.64
C LEU A 158 6.80 -3.26 10.73
N ASP A 159 7.78 -4.04 11.17
CA ASP A 159 8.94 -4.47 10.37
C ASP A 159 8.64 -5.78 9.61
N PHE A 160 9.56 -6.26 8.79
CA PHE A 160 9.43 -7.53 8.06
C PHE A 160 9.49 -8.73 9.02
N TYR A 161 8.33 -9.19 9.48
CA TYR A 161 8.21 -10.30 10.45
C TYR A 161 7.68 -11.62 9.84
N MET A 162 7.15 -11.60 8.63
CA MET A 162 6.61 -12.80 7.97
C MET A 162 7.72 -13.62 7.31
N GLU A 163 7.56 -14.95 7.32
CA GLU A 163 8.39 -15.85 6.52
C GLU A 163 8.12 -15.61 5.03
N MET A 164 9.19 -15.42 4.25
CA MET A 164 9.12 -15.08 2.82
C MET A 164 9.65 -16.22 1.93
N ASP A 165 9.65 -17.44 2.45
CA ASP A 165 10.18 -18.67 1.85
C ASP A 165 9.10 -19.67 1.38
N GLN A 166 7.81 -19.36 1.56
CA GLN A 166 6.70 -20.13 1.00
C GLN A 166 6.53 -19.85 -0.50
N PRO A 167 5.88 -20.73 -1.28
CA PRO A 167 5.60 -20.47 -2.69
C PRO A 167 4.86 -19.15 -2.93
N LEU A 168 5.14 -18.45 -4.04
CA LEU A 168 4.56 -17.13 -4.33
C LEU A 168 3.03 -17.08 -4.24
N ALA A 169 2.36 -18.19 -4.59
CA ALA A 169 0.89 -18.33 -4.52
C ALA A 169 0.31 -18.26 -3.09
N HIS A 170 1.14 -18.31 -2.04
CA HIS A 170 0.70 -18.29 -0.65
C HIS A 170 0.58 -16.87 -0.07
N TYR A 171 0.93 -15.85 -0.85
CA TYR A 171 0.98 -14.46 -0.39
C TYR A 171 -0.09 -13.61 -1.08
N TYR A 172 -0.69 -12.70 -0.31
CA TYR A 172 -1.40 -11.57 -0.89
C TYR A 172 -0.39 -10.56 -1.43
N ILE A 173 -0.50 -10.25 -2.72
CA ILE A 173 0.40 -9.31 -3.40
C ILE A 173 -0.35 -8.00 -3.64
N ASN A 174 0.17 -6.90 -3.09
CA ASN A 174 -0.38 -5.57 -3.31
C ASN A 174 -0.30 -5.23 -4.82
N SER A 175 -1.46 -5.02 -5.44
CA SER A 175 -1.62 -4.98 -6.90
C SER A 175 -2.43 -3.76 -7.32
N SER A 176 -2.01 -3.13 -8.42
CA SER A 176 -2.64 -1.96 -9.02
C SER A 176 -3.24 -2.33 -10.37
N HIS A 177 -4.42 -1.78 -10.64
CA HIS A 177 -5.15 -1.94 -11.90
C HIS A 177 -5.13 -0.62 -12.69
N ASN A 178 -4.91 -0.69 -14.00
CA ASN A 178 -4.72 0.47 -14.89
C ASN A 178 -3.80 1.53 -14.26
N THR A 179 -2.62 1.11 -13.81
CA THR A 179 -1.69 1.90 -12.97
C THR A 179 -1.36 3.27 -13.57
N TYR A 180 -1.35 3.38 -14.90
CA TYR A 180 -1.07 4.62 -15.61
C TYR A 180 -2.13 5.71 -15.41
N LEU A 181 -3.38 5.39 -15.05
CA LEU A 181 -4.45 6.37 -14.90
C LEU A 181 -4.37 7.11 -13.57
N SER A 182 -4.33 8.45 -13.62
CA SER A 182 -4.35 9.30 -12.42
C SER A 182 -5.78 9.71 -11.98
N GLY A 183 -6.82 9.13 -12.58
CA GLY A 183 -8.20 9.60 -12.42
C GLY A 183 -9.25 8.70 -13.06
N ARG A 184 -10.13 9.31 -13.87
CA ARG A 184 -11.30 8.62 -14.47
C ARG A 184 -10.88 7.56 -15.49
N GLN A 185 -11.68 6.50 -15.61
CA GLN A 185 -11.50 5.45 -16.63
C GLN A 185 -11.78 5.93 -18.06
N ILE A 186 -12.58 7.00 -18.23
CA ILE A 186 -12.90 7.59 -19.54
C ILE A 186 -12.51 9.07 -19.50
N GLY A 187 -11.78 9.53 -20.52
CA GLY A 187 -11.27 10.90 -20.61
C GLY A 187 -10.24 11.24 -19.53
N GLY A 188 -9.66 10.22 -18.90
CA GLY A 188 -8.68 10.37 -17.84
C GLY A 188 -7.28 10.71 -18.35
N LYS A 189 -6.45 11.25 -17.45
CA LYS A 189 -5.04 11.50 -17.73
C LYS A 189 -4.21 10.25 -17.38
N SER A 190 -3.42 9.79 -18.34
CA SER A 190 -2.35 8.82 -18.11
C SER A 190 -1.07 9.53 -17.67
N SER A 191 -0.31 8.94 -16.76
CA SER A 191 0.86 9.55 -16.15
C SER A 191 1.93 8.53 -15.80
N VAL A 192 3.16 8.77 -16.29
CA VAL A 192 4.36 7.99 -15.93
C VAL A 192 4.63 8.06 -14.42
N GLU A 193 4.36 9.21 -13.79
CA GLU A 193 4.57 9.41 -12.35
C GLU A 193 3.74 8.44 -11.50
N MET A 194 2.60 7.96 -12.01
CA MET A 194 1.78 7.02 -11.25
C MET A 194 2.48 5.70 -11.00
N TYR A 195 3.33 5.22 -11.92
CA TYR A 195 4.15 4.03 -11.67
C TYR A 195 5.12 4.24 -10.51
N ARG A 196 5.78 5.41 -10.44
CA ARG A 196 6.70 5.75 -9.36
C ARG A 196 5.99 5.75 -8.01
N GLN A 197 4.90 6.52 -7.90
CA GLN A 197 4.16 6.66 -6.66
C GLN A 197 3.56 5.32 -6.19
N THR A 198 3.05 4.52 -7.12
CA THR A 198 2.47 3.20 -6.83
C THR A 198 3.52 2.24 -6.27
N LEU A 199 4.72 2.19 -6.87
CA LEU A 199 5.82 1.35 -6.39
C LEU A 199 6.39 1.87 -5.06
N LEU A 200 6.53 3.19 -4.89
CA LEU A 200 6.98 3.82 -3.63
C LEU A 200 6.01 3.53 -2.48
N ALA A 201 4.70 3.45 -2.75
CA ALA A 201 3.68 3.04 -1.79
C ALA A 201 3.71 1.53 -1.45
N GLY A 202 4.60 0.75 -2.08
CA GLY A 202 4.80 -0.67 -1.79
C GLY A 202 4.01 -1.64 -2.67
N CYS A 203 3.33 -1.15 -3.72
CA CYS A 203 2.66 -2.02 -4.69
C CYS A 203 3.69 -2.89 -5.44
N ARG A 204 3.39 -4.17 -5.67
CA ARG A 204 4.28 -5.18 -6.26
C ARG A 204 3.75 -5.76 -7.58
N CYS A 205 2.55 -5.41 -8.02
CA CYS A 205 2.03 -5.76 -9.34
C CYS A 205 1.42 -4.53 -10.00
N VAL A 206 1.95 -4.13 -11.15
CA VAL A 206 1.51 -2.93 -11.89
C VAL A 206 1.10 -3.30 -13.31
N GLU A 207 0.13 -2.57 -13.85
CA GLU A 207 -0.49 -2.86 -15.14
C GLU A 207 -0.07 -1.87 -16.23
N LEU A 208 0.16 -2.38 -17.44
CA LEU A 208 0.56 -1.64 -18.62
C LEU A 208 -0.29 -2.08 -19.82
N ASP A 209 -1.21 -1.22 -20.24
CA ASP A 209 -2.05 -1.43 -21.43
C ASP A 209 -1.29 -0.93 -22.65
N CYS A 210 -0.59 -1.84 -23.31
CA CYS A 210 0.36 -1.54 -24.37
C CYS A 210 -0.35 -1.50 -25.72
N TRP A 211 -0.27 -0.38 -26.42
CA TRP A 211 -0.86 -0.16 -27.73
C TRP A 211 0.18 0.30 -28.75
N ASN A 212 -0.10 0.06 -30.03
CA ASN A 212 0.74 0.56 -31.12
C ASN A 212 0.75 2.10 -31.11
N GLY A 213 1.94 2.71 -31.09
CA GLY A 213 2.07 4.14 -31.36
C GLY A 213 2.09 4.42 -32.86
N LYS A 214 1.46 5.53 -33.25
CA LYS A 214 1.27 5.94 -34.65
C LYS A 214 2.26 6.99 -35.15
N GLY A 215 3.27 7.33 -34.34
CA GLY A 215 4.30 8.30 -34.73
C GLY A 215 5.24 7.76 -35.81
N GLU A 216 6.02 8.64 -36.45
CA GLU A 216 7.02 8.25 -37.46
C GLU A 216 8.03 7.22 -36.94
N ASP A 217 8.34 7.29 -35.64
CA ASP A 217 9.25 6.37 -34.99
C ASP A 217 8.58 5.06 -34.53
N GLU A 218 7.25 4.90 -34.68
CA GLU A 218 6.49 3.71 -34.25
C GLU A 218 6.77 3.30 -32.79
N GLU A 219 6.76 4.26 -31.87
CA GLU A 219 7.04 4.04 -30.45
C GLU A 219 5.81 3.53 -29.69
N PRO A 220 5.87 2.38 -28.97
CA PRO A 220 4.73 1.86 -28.24
C PRO A 220 4.28 2.80 -27.12
N ILE A 221 2.97 2.86 -26.93
CA ILE A 221 2.32 3.73 -25.95
C ILE A 221 1.57 2.92 -24.90
N VAL A 222 1.27 3.57 -23.77
CA VAL A 222 0.36 3.07 -22.74
C VAL A 222 -0.85 3.99 -22.64
N THR A 223 -2.05 3.42 -22.77
CA THR A 223 -3.32 4.15 -22.66
C THR A 223 -4.49 3.18 -22.44
N HIS A 224 -5.62 3.70 -21.96
CA HIS A 224 -6.87 2.97 -21.94
C HIS A 224 -7.53 3.09 -23.33
N GLY A 225 -7.43 2.03 -24.12
CA GLY A 225 -7.92 2.00 -25.49
C GLY A 225 -9.41 2.36 -25.60
N HIS A 226 -9.78 3.08 -26.66
CA HIS A 226 -11.16 3.51 -26.94
C HIS A 226 -11.84 4.36 -25.84
N ALA A 227 -11.08 4.85 -24.86
CA ALA A 227 -11.62 5.56 -23.70
C ALA A 227 -11.30 7.07 -23.68
N TYR A 228 -10.73 7.61 -24.76
CA TYR A 228 -10.30 9.02 -24.86
C TYR A 228 -9.31 9.46 -23.76
N CYS A 229 -8.55 8.53 -23.20
CA CYS A 229 -7.48 8.83 -22.24
C CYS A 229 -6.24 9.39 -22.94
N THR A 230 -5.43 10.17 -22.23
CA THR A 230 -4.15 10.65 -22.79
C THR A 230 -3.16 9.50 -22.91
N GLU A 231 -2.20 9.62 -23.81
CA GLU A 231 -1.19 8.60 -24.07
C GLU A 231 0.13 8.96 -23.39
N ILE A 232 0.87 7.94 -22.94
CA ILE A 232 2.25 8.07 -22.45
C ILE A 232 3.13 7.04 -23.13
N LEU A 233 4.42 7.32 -23.30
CA LEU A 233 5.34 6.38 -23.93
C LEU A 233 5.61 5.19 -23.01
N PHE A 234 5.57 3.97 -23.56
CA PHE A 234 5.91 2.76 -22.82
C PHE A 234 7.35 2.82 -22.28
N LYS A 235 8.27 3.34 -23.11
CA LYS A 235 9.69 3.55 -22.75
C LYS A 235 9.84 4.32 -21.43
N ASP A 236 9.12 5.43 -21.29
CA ASP A 236 9.18 6.28 -20.09
C ASP A 236 8.59 5.57 -18.87
N CYS A 237 7.55 4.75 -19.07
CA CYS A 237 6.96 3.93 -18.01
C CYS A 237 7.96 2.89 -17.49
N ILE A 238 8.63 2.17 -18.38
CA ILE A 238 9.65 1.16 -18.03
C ILE A 238 10.83 1.79 -17.31
N GLN A 239 11.34 2.92 -17.80
CA GLN A 239 12.38 3.67 -17.10
C GLN A 239 11.90 4.08 -15.71
N ALA A 240 10.65 4.53 -15.58
CA ALA A 240 10.11 4.94 -14.31
C ALA A 240 9.96 3.80 -13.29
N ILE A 241 9.57 2.63 -13.77
CA ILE A 241 9.52 1.41 -12.98
C ILE A 241 10.94 1.02 -12.53
N ALA A 242 11.93 1.09 -13.41
CA ALA A 242 13.31 0.71 -13.09
C ALA A 242 13.89 1.54 -11.93
N ASP A 243 13.62 2.84 -11.91
CA ASP A 243 14.10 3.74 -10.85
C ASP A 243 13.45 3.45 -9.48
N CYS A 244 12.20 2.96 -9.45
CA CYS A 244 11.38 2.93 -8.24
C CYS A 244 11.00 1.51 -7.75
N ALA A 245 11.17 0.48 -8.58
CA ALA A 245 10.70 -0.89 -8.30
C ALA A 245 11.14 -1.42 -6.93
N PHE A 246 12.38 -1.09 -6.52
CA PHE A 246 12.98 -1.65 -5.31
C PHE A 246 13.39 -0.62 -4.26
N VAL A 247 12.81 0.60 -4.29
CA VAL A 247 13.14 1.67 -3.33
C VAL A 247 12.51 1.40 -1.95
N SER A 248 11.24 0.99 -1.93
CA SER A 248 10.47 0.76 -0.70
C SER A 248 10.43 -0.70 -0.26
N SER A 249 10.73 -1.65 -1.16
CA SER A 249 10.70 -3.09 -0.90
C SER A 249 11.59 -3.84 -1.89
N GLU A 250 12.35 -4.83 -1.40
CA GLU A 250 13.24 -5.66 -2.23
C GLU A 250 12.53 -6.83 -2.92
N TYR A 251 11.27 -7.11 -2.55
CA TYR A 251 10.52 -8.26 -3.06
C TYR A 251 10.08 -8.06 -4.52
N PRO A 252 9.82 -9.15 -5.26
CA PRO A 252 9.62 -9.11 -6.71
C PRO A 252 8.50 -8.16 -7.15
N VAL A 253 8.65 -7.63 -8.35
CA VAL A 253 7.62 -6.84 -9.04
C VAL A 253 7.11 -7.61 -10.25
N ILE A 254 5.79 -7.66 -10.43
CA ILE A 254 5.12 -8.28 -11.58
C ILE A 254 4.58 -7.17 -12.49
N LEU A 255 4.92 -7.22 -13.77
CA LEU A 255 4.38 -6.34 -14.79
C LEU A 255 3.27 -7.06 -15.54
N SER A 256 2.01 -6.67 -15.33
CA SER A 256 0.86 -7.17 -16.06
C SER A 256 0.71 -6.42 -17.37
N PHE A 257 1.05 -7.06 -18.49
CA PHE A 257 0.86 -6.46 -19.81
C PHE A 257 -0.51 -6.84 -20.37
N GLU A 258 -1.30 -5.84 -20.71
CA GLU A 258 -2.41 -5.98 -21.64
C GLU A 258 -1.90 -5.57 -23.02
N ASN A 259 -1.53 -6.56 -23.84
CA ASN A 259 -0.72 -6.34 -25.04
C ASN A 259 -1.55 -6.35 -26.33
N HIS A 260 -1.66 -5.17 -26.94
CA HIS A 260 -2.33 -4.90 -28.22
C HIS A 260 -1.33 -4.44 -29.32
N CYS A 261 -0.03 -4.58 -29.07
CA CYS A 261 1.00 -4.19 -30.03
C CYS A 261 1.18 -5.24 -31.15
N ASN A 262 1.55 -4.78 -32.35
CA ASN A 262 2.01 -5.65 -33.44
C ASN A 262 3.39 -6.24 -33.13
N ARG A 263 3.84 -7.25 -33.89
CA ARG A 263 5.14 -7.93 -33.64
C ARG A 263 6.34 -6.98 -33.60
N ALA A 264 6.37 -5.95 -34.45
CA ALA A 264 7.46 -4.98 -34.51
C ALA A 264 7.55 -4.13 -33.23
N GLN A 265 6.41 -3.63 -32.73
CA GLN A 265 6.39 -2.86 -31.49
C GLN A 265 6.51 -3.76 -30.25
N GLN A 266 6.05 -5.01 -30.28
CA GLN A 266 6.32 -5.99 -29.21
C GLN A 266 7.82 -6.27 -29.03
N TYR A 267 8.60 -6.28 -30.12
CA TYR A 267 10.06 -6.32 -30.01
C TYR A 267 10.60 -5.11 -29.24
N LYS A 268 10.08 -3.90 -29.50
CA LYS A 268 10.46 -2.70 -28.72
C LYS A 268 10.06 -2.80 -27.25
N LEU A 269 8.88 -3.36 -26.93
CA LEU A 269 8.48 -3.63 -25.54
C LEU A 269 9.53 -4.50 -24.83
N ALA A 270 9.88 -5.63 -25.43
CA ALA A 270 10.90 -6.54 -24.90
C ALA A 270 12.27 -5.84 -24.80
N LYS A 271 12.65 -5.06 -25.81
CA LYS A 271 13.91 -4.31 -25.83
C LYS A 271 14.01 -3.32 -24.69
N TYR A 272 12.97 -2.53 -24.45
CA TYR A 272 12.98 -1.56 -23.37
C TYR A 272 13.02 -2.24 -22.01
N CYS A 273 12.28 -3.33 -21.81
CA CYS A 273 12.41 -4.13 -20.59
C CYS A 273 13.85 -4.64 -20.41
N ASP A 274 14.47 -5.19 -21.46
CA ASP A 274 15.83 -5.72 -21.43
C ASP A 274 16.87 -4.64 -21.10
N ASP A 275 16.82 -3.52 -21.83
CA ASP A 275 17.78 -2.41 -21.74
C ASP A 275 17.70 -1.70 -20.38
N PHE A 276 16.49 -1.41 -19.88
CA PHE A 276 16.31 -0.63 -18.65
C PHE A 276 16.37 -1.47 -17.37
N PHE A 277 15.85 -2.70 -17.39
CA PHE A 277 15.89 -3.55 -16.20
C PHE A 277 17.19 -4.36 -16.09
N GLY A 278 17.82 -4.71 -17.21
CA GLY A 278 19.06 -5.48 -17.22
C GLY A 278 18.94 -6.76 -16.38
N ASP A 279 19.80 -6.89 -15.36
CA ASP A 279 19.84 -8.04 -14.45
C ASP A 279 18.62 -8.12 -13.50
N LEU A 280 17.85 -7.04 -13.36
CA LEU A 280 16.61 -7.06 -12.58
C LEU A 280 15.51 -7.84 -13.31
N LEU A 281 15.54 -7.92 -14.65
CA LEU A 281 14.56 -8.69 -15.40
C LEU A 281 14.81 -10.19 -15.25
N LEU A 282 13.80 -10.93 -14.80
CA LEU A 282 13.85 -12.38 -14.73
C LEU A 282 13.50 -12.97 -16.09
N LYS A 283 14.51 -13.12 -16.94
CA LYS A 283 14.36 -13.64 -18.31
C LYS A 283 14.19 -15.15 -18.33
N GLU A 284 14.98 -15.86 -17.53
CA GLU A 284 14.98 -17.33 -17.46
C GLU A 284 14.44 -17.82 -16.11
N PRO A 285 13.83 -19.02 -16.07
CA PRO A 285 13.50 -19.69 -14.81
C PRO A 285 14.74 -19.89 -13.93
N LEU A 286 14.56 -19.88 -12.62
CA LEU A 286 15.59 -20.25 -11.67
C LEU A 286 15.99 -21.72 -11.89
N PRO A 287 17.30 -22.07 -11.83
CA PRO A 287 17.76 -23.44 -12.06
C PRO A 287 17.14 -24.49 -11.13
N ASP A 288 16.79 -24.08 -9.90
CA ASP A 288 16.18 -24.94 -8.88
C ASP A 288 14.64 -24.89 -8.86
N HIS A 289 14.01 -24.11 -9.76
CA HIS A 289 12.56 -24.05 -9.95
C HIS A 289 12.23 -24.11 -11.46
N PRO A 290 12.48 -25.24 -12.14
CA PRO A 290 12.11 -25.38 -13.54
C PRO A 290 10.59 -25.28 -13.72
N LEU A 291 10.14 -25.00 -14.95
CA LEU A 291 8.72 -24.82 -15.28
C LEU A 291 7.99 -26.17 -15.51
N ASP A 292 8.36 -27.19 -14.74
CA ASP A 292 7.78 -28.52 -14.87
C ASP A 292 6.43 -28.62 -14.12
N PRO A 293 5.42 -29.33 -14.66
CA PRO A 293 4.14 -29.52 -13.99
C PRO A 293 4.28 -30.11 -12.59
N GLY A 294 3.53 -29.58 -11.63
CA GLY A 294 3.51 -30.05 -10.24
C GLY A 294 4.59 -29.44 -9.33
N LEU A 295 5.50 -28.62 -9.87
CA LEU A 295 6.46 -27.87 -9.05
C LEU A 295 5.84 -26.56 -8.51
N PRO A 296 6.12 -26.20 -7.25
CA PRO A 296 5.63 -24.95 -6.68
C PRO A 296 6.35 -23.73 -7.30
N LEU A 297 5.66 -22.58 -7.29
CA LEU A 297 6.28 -21.30 -7.64
C LEU A 297 7.43 -20.98 -6.67
N PRO A 298 8.50 -20.32 -7.16
CA PRO A 298 9.59 -19.87 -6.29
C PRO A 298 9.08 -18.91 -5.22
N PRO A 299 9.68 -18.93 -4.02
CA PRO A 299 9.29 -18.03 -2.95
C PRO A 299 9.75 -16.59 -3.20
N PRO A 300 9.08 -15.58 -2.61
CA PRO A 300 9.49 -14.18 -2.73
C PRO A 300 10.96 -13.91 -2.36
N CYS A 301 11.52 -14.64 -1.38
CA CYS A 301 12.92 -14.48 -0.96
C CYS A 301 13.93 -14.84 -2.06
N LYS A 302 13.61 -15.80 -2.94
CA LYS A 302 14.45 -16.19 -4.10
C LYS A 302 14.27 -15.26 -5.31
N LEU A 303 13.21 -14.47 -5.31
CA LEU A 303 12.89 -13.50 -6.37
C LEU A 303 13.19 -12.06 -5.96
N LYS A 304 13.97 -11.84 -4.90
CA LYS A 304 14.38 -10.49 -4.49
C LYS A 304 15.06 -9.75 -5.64
N ARG A 305 14.65 -8.50 -5.84
CA ARG A 305 15.12 -7.59 -6.89
C ARG A 305 14.93 -8.15 -8.30
N LYS A 306 13.89 -8.98 -8.49
CA LYS A 306 13.48 -9.49 -9.80
C LYS A 306 12.16 -8.89 -10.26
N ILE A 307 12.11 -8.60 -11.56
CA ILE A 307 10.93 -8.13 -12.28
C ILE A 307 10.46 -9.26 -13.19
N LEU A 308 9.20 -9.66 -13.03
CA LEU A 308 8.56 -10.71 -13.82
C LEU A 308 7.62 -10.06 -14.83
N ILE A 309 7.61 -10.57 -16.06
CA ILE A 309 6.64 -10.15 -17.07
C ILE A 309 5.49 -11.15 -17.08
N LYS A 310 4.28 -10.64 -16.83
CA LYS A 310 3.03 -11.36 -17.10
C LYS A 310 2.51 -10.92 -18.47
N ASN A 311 2.74 -11.77 -19.47
CA ASN A 311 2.24 -11.60 -20.83
C ASN A 311 1.92 -12.97 -21.43
N LYS A 312 1.11 -13.03 -22.50
CA LYS A 312 0.88 -14.28 -23.23
C LYS A 312 2.21 -14.89 -23.68
N ARG A 313 2.30 -16.23 -23.62
CA ARG A 313 3.48 -17.00 -24.02
C ARG A 313 3.13 -17.97 -25.14
N MET A 314 4.04 -18.13 -26.09
CA MET A 314 3.99 -19.13 -27.15
C MET A 314 4.13 -20.55 -26.59
N LYS A 315 3.73 -21.55 -27.38
CA LYS A 315 4.03 -22.96 -27.04
C LYS A 315 5.56 -23.17 -27.05
N PRO A 316 6.16 -23.88 -26.09
CA PRO A 316 7.62 -24.02 -25.98
C PRO A 316 8.31 -24.49 -27.26
N GLU A 317 7.70 -25.42 -28.01
CA GLU A 317 8.27 -25.95 -29.24
C GLU A 317 8.30 -24.91 -30.37
N VAL A 318 7.28 -24.06 -30.44
CA VAL A 318 7.18 -22.98 -31.43
C VAL A 318 8.08 -21.81 -31.03
N GLU A 319 8.06 -21.44 -29.75
CA GLU A 319 8.92 -20.40 -29.17
C GLU A 319 10.39 -20.66 -29.50
N LYS A 320 10.86 -21.89 -29.27
CA LYS A 320 12.25 -22.27 -29.53
C LYS A 320 12.64 -22.07 -31.00
N VAL A 321 11.80 -22.53 -31.93
CA VAL A 321 12.06 -22.43 -33.37
C VAL A 321 12.03 -20.98 -33.84
N GLU A 322 10.99 -20.21 -33.49
CA GLU A 322 10.87 -18.82 -33.91
C GLU A 322 11.96 -17.94 -33.28
N LEU A 323 12.35 -18.18 -32.02
CA LEU A 323 13.44 -17.47 -31.38
C LEU A 323 14.79 -17.76 -32.05
N GLU A 324 15.08 -19.02 -32.38
CA GLU A 324 16.31 -19.39 -33.11
C GLU A 324 16.37 -18.76 -34.50
N LEU A 325 15.24 -18.73 -35.24
CA LEU A 325 15.16 -18.06 -36.54
C LEU A 325 15.33 -16.55 -36.41
N TRP A 326 14.72 -15.94 -35.41
CA TRP A 326 14.84 -14.50 -35.15
C TRP A 326 16.28 -14.09 -34.82
N LEU A 327 16.96 -14.86 -33.96
CA LEU A 327 18.37 -14.63 -33.62
C LEU A 327 19.31 -14.74 -34.83
N LYS A 328 18.94 -15.55 -35.84
CA LYS A 328 19.67 -15.67 -37.11
C LYS A 328 19.28 -14.62 -38.15
N GLY A 329 18.25 -13.79 -37.89
CA GLY A 329 17.71 -12.83 -38.85
C GLY A 329 16.88 -13.48 -39.96
N GLU A 330 16.40 -14.71 -39.75
CA GLU A 330 15.68 -15.53 -40.74
C GLU A 330 14.17 -15.62 -40.47
N LEU A 331 13.68 -15.01 -39.38
CA LEU A 331 12.25 -15.00 -39.06
C LEU A 331 11.49 -14.11 -40.05
N LYS A 332 10.48 -14.69 -40.71
CA LYS A 332 9.53 -13.94 -41.54
C LYS A 332 8.46 -13.33 -40.63
N THR A 333 8.36 -12.01 -40.62
CA THR A 333 7.24 -11.30 -40.00
C THR A 333 6.11 -11.23 -41.00
N ASP A 334 5.02 -11.95 -40.74
CA ASP A 334 3.76 -11.68 -41.43
C ASP A 334 3.18 -10.37 -40.87
N ASP A 335 2.71 -9.48 -41.74
CA ASP A 335 2.07 -8.22 -41.33
C ASP A 335 0.77 -8.53 -40.58
N ASP A 336 0.79 -8.32 -39.27
CA ASP A 336 -0.39 -8.48 -38.43
C ASP A 336 -1.36 -7.30 -38.66
N PRO A 337 -2.69 -7.53 -38.68
CA PRO A 337 -3.66 -6.46 -38.76
C PRO A 337 -3.51 -5.51 -37.56
N GLU A 338 -3.42 -4.20 -37.83
CA GLU A 338 -3.28 -3.18 -36.80
C GLU A 338 -4.59 -2.97 -36.03
N GLU A 339 -4.54 -3.07 -34.70
CA GLU A 339 -5.62 -2.61 -33.83
C GLU A 339 -5.39 -1.16 -33.42
N ASP A 340 -6.39 -0.30 -33.67
CA ASP A 340 -6.33 1.15 -33.45
C ASP A 340 -7.05 1.56 -32.15
N ALA A 341 -6.27 1.99 -31.16
CA ALA A 341 -6.77 2.50 -29.86
C ALA A 341 -7.74 3.69 -29.97
N SER A 342 -7.78 4.40 -31.11
CA SER A 342 -8.60 5.59 -31.37
C SER A 342 -9.85 5.35 -32.22
N ALA A 343 -10.04 4.15 -32.79
CA ALA A 343 -11.21 3.84 -33.60
C ALA A 343 -12.47 3.69 -32.72
N GLY A 344 -13.55 4.41 -33.04
CA GLY A 344 -14.83 4.28 -32.34
C GLY A 344 -15.48 2.91 -32.59
N LYS A 345 -16.13 2.33 -31.58
CA LYS A 345 -16.89 1.06 -31.71
C LYS A 345 -17.95 1.17 -32.84
N PRO A 346 -18.12 0.14 -33.70
CA PRO A 346 -19.28 0.05 -34.58
C PRO A 346 -20.59 -0.03 -33.78
N PRO A 347 -21.73 0.47 -34.30
CA PRO A 347 -22.99 0.41 -33.58
C PRO A 347 -23.49 -1.03 -33.41
N GLU A 348 -23.85 -1.38 -32.18
CA GLU A 348 -24.37 -2.69 -31.78
C GLU A 348 -25.75 -2.92 -32.44
N ALA A 349 -25.89 -4.00 -33.21
CA ALA A 349 -27.13 -4.36 -33.88
C ALA A 349 -28.19 -4.86 -32.86
N ALA A 350 -29.34 -4.21 -32.90
CA ALA A 350 -30.62 -4.49 -32.22
C ALA A 350 -30.75 -5.80 -31.41
N ALA A 351 -31.00 -5.65 -30.11
CA ALA A 351 -31.42 -6.70 -29.19
C ALA A 351 -32.76 -7.35 -29.62
N ALA A 352 -32.80 -8.68 -29.67
CA ALA A 352 -34.04 -9.46 -29.77
C ALA A 352 -34.70 -9.64 -28.38
N PRO A 353 -36.03 -9.81 -28.28
CA PRO A 353 -36.74 -9.77 -27.01
C PRO A 353 -36.59 -11.08 -26.20
N ALA A 354 -36.51 -10.94 -24.88
CA ALA A 354 -36.46 -12.05 -23.92
C ALA A 354 -37.82 -12.77 -23.76
N PRO A 355 -37.86 -14.08 -23.41
CA PRO A 355 -39.10 -14.78 -23.14
C PRO A 355 -39.65 -14.44 -21.74
N ALA A 356 -40.97 -14.50 -21.60
CA ALA A 356 -41.72 -14.18 -20.38
C ALA A 356 -41.51 -15.22 -19.25
N PRO A 357 -41.64 -14.84 -17.96
CA PRO A 357 -41.39 -15.73 -16.84
C PRO A 357 -42.63 -16.56 -16.46
N GLU A 358 -42.41 -17.85 -16.16
CA GLU A 358 -43.37 -18.70 -15.44
C GLU A 358 -43.29 -18.42 -13.93
N ALA A 359 -44.46 -18.30 -13.31
CA ALA A 359 -44.64 -17.97 -11.91
C ALA A 359 -44.48 -19.19 -11.00
N ALA A 360 -43.76 -19.03 -9.89
CA ALA A 360 -43.97 -19.81 -8.68
C ALA A 360 -43.84 -18.89 -7.46
N ALA A 361 -44.92 -18.81 -6.71
CA ALA A 361 -45.09 -17.98 -5.52
C ALA A 361 -44.57 -18.69 -4.26
N ALA A 362 -43.94 -17.94 -3.36
CA ALA A 362 -44.02 -18.15 -1.92
C ALA A 362 -43.70 -16.84 -1.18
N ASP A 363 -44.66 -16.39 -0.38
CA ASP A 363 -44.66 -15.20 0.48
C ASP A 363 -43.62 -15.27 1.63
N ALA A 364 -42.97 -14.14 1.94
CA ALA A 364 -43.27 -13.32 3.13
C ALA A 364 -42.04 -12.58 3.73
N ALA A 365 -42.18 -11.25 3.74
CA ALA A 365 -41.82 -10.30 4.81
C ALA A 365 -40.36 -9.81 5.04
N ALA A 366 -40.23 -8.49 4.81
CA ALA A 366 -39.58 -7.46 5.63
C ALA A 366 -38.14 -7.00 5.31
N GLU A 367 -38.12 -5.86 4.60
CA GLU A 367 -37.36 -4.62 4.84
C GLU A 367 -35.84 -4.67 5.11
N GLY A 368 -35.09 -4.09 4.17
CA GLY A 368 -34.20 -2.96 4.50
C GLY A 368 -32.72 -3.06 4.12
N GLY A 369 -32.39 -2.63 2.90
CA GLY A 369 -31.15 -1.90 2.60
C GLY A 369 -29.92 -2.72 2.19
N GLY A 370 -29.78 -2.99 0.90
CA GLY A 370 -28.52 -3.45 0.29
C GLY A 370 -28.38 -2.88 -1.12
N GLY A 371 -27.36 -2.04 -1.34
CA GLY A 371 -27.02 -1.46 -2.63
C GLY A 371 -26.64 -2.56 -3.62
N ALA A 372 -27.18 -2.47 -4.83
CA ALA A 372 -26.96 -3.45 -5.89
C ALA A 372 -25.49 -3.45 -6.35
N GLU A 373 -24.84 -4.60 -6.19
CA GLU A 373 -23.65 -4.98 -6.94
C GLU A 373 -24.01 -5.02 -8.42
N ALA A 374 -23.41 -4.13 -9.20
CA ALA A 374 -23.44 -4.22 -10.65
C ALA A 374 -22.55 -5.38 -11.07
N GLU A 375 -23.16 -6.50 -11.44
CA GLU A 375 -22.50 -7.62 -12.10
C GLU A 375 -21.88 -7.09 -13.40
N ALA A 376 -20.56 -6.88 -13.38
CA ALA A 376 -19.80 -6.45 -14.53
C ALA A 376 -19.95 -7.51 -15.62
N ALA A 377 -20.61 -7.14 -16.71
CA ALA A 377 -20.78 -7.97 -17.89
C ALA A 377 -19.41 -8.53 -18.30
N ALA A 378 -19.30 -9.86 -18.28
CA ALA A 378 -18.13 -10.59 -18.74
C ALA A 378 -17.80 -10.14 -20.17
N ALA A 379 -16.73 -9.34 -20.31
CA ALA A 379 -16.21 -8.97 -21.61
C ALA A 379 -15.85 -10.26 -22.36
N ASN A 380 -16.35 -10.39 -23.60
CA ASN A 380 -16.03 -11.49 -24.48
C ASN A 380 -14.51 -11.53 -24.74
N TYR A 381 -13.81 -12.36 -23.97
CA TYR A 381 -12.39 -12.62 -24.14
C TYR A 381 -12.20 -13.50 -25.39
N SER A 382 -11.82 -12.88 -26.50
CA SER A 382 -11.43 -13.58 -27.73
C SER A 382 -10.13 -14.37 -27.47
N GLY A 383 -10.13 -15.64 -27.88
CA GLY A 383 -9.06 -16.58 -27.56
C GLY A 383 -7.75 -16.29 -28.30
N SER A 384 -6.63 -16.61 -27.62
CA SER A 384 -5.36 -17.10 -28.18
C SER A 384 -4.85 -16.41 -29.46
N THR A 385 -3.99 -15.39 -29.33
CA THR A 385 -3.21 -14.89 -30.45
C THR A 385 -1.91 -15.70 -30.62
N THR A 386 -1.72 -16.25 -31.81
CA THR A 386 -0.45 -16.74 -32.39
C THR A 386 0.56 -15.61 -32.68
N ASN A 387 0.32 -14.41 -32.16
CA ASN A 387 1.00 -13.16 -32.50
C ASN A 387 1.73 -12.57 -31.28
N VAL A 388 2.57 -13.38 -30.63
CA VAL A 388 3.52 -12.87 -29.63
C VAL A 388 4.92 -12.90 -30.25
N HIS A 389 5.66 -11.81 -30.13
CA HIS A 389 7.05 -11.79 -30.58
C HIS A 389 7.89 -12.82 -29.79
N PRO A 390 8.69 -13.69 -30.44
CA PRO A 390 9.36 -14.81 -29.76
C PRO A 390 10.30 -14.35 -28.64
N TRP A 391 10.97 -13.20 -28.80
CA TRP A 391 11.82 -12.66 -27.73
C TRP A 391 11.02 -12.20 -26.50
N LEU A 392 9.86 -11.54 -26.69
CA LEU A 392 8.99 -11.16 -25.57
C LEU A 392 8.41 -12.40 -24.88
N SER A 393 8.01 -13.41 -25.67
CA SER A 393 7.53 -14.70 -25.15
C SER A 393 8.59 -15.38 -24.27
N SER A 394 9.85 -15.38 -24.71
CA SER A 394 10.96 -16.03 -23.99
C SER A 394 11.26 -15.43 -22.61
N MET A 395 10.81 -14.20 -22.35
CA MET A 395 10.97 -13.53 -21.04
C MET A 395 9.84 -13.88 -20.05
N VAL A 396 8.80 -14.59 -20.48
CA VAL A 396 7.67 -15.00 -19.63
C VAL A 396 7.94 -16.38 -19.03
N ASN A 397 7.98 -16.47 -17.70
CA ASN A 397 8.21 -17.72 -16.97
C ASN A 397 7.10 -18.02 -15.95
N TYR A 398 7.27 -17.61 -14.69
CA TYR A 398 6.38 -17.96 -13.57
C TYR A 398 5.04 -17.21 -13.57
N ALA A 399 4.89 -16.18 -14.40
CA ALA A 399 3.71 -15.34 -14.47
C ALA A 399 2.98 -15.48 -15.82
N GLN A 400 2.77 -16.71 -16.30
CA GLN A 400 2.09 -16.97 -17.57
C GLN A 400 0.55 -16.89 -17.42
N PRO A 401 -0.13 -15.92 -18.04
CA PRO A 401 -1.59 -15.88 -18.08
C PRO A 401 -2.11 -16.94 -19.06
N ILE A 402 -3.02 -17.79 -18.59
CA ILE A 402 -3.74 -18.77 -19.40
C ILE A 402 -5.24 -18.58 -19.24
N LYS A 403 -6.01 -18.94 -20.27
CA LYS A 403 -7.47 -18.90 -20.18
C LYS A 403 -7.92 -19.94 -19.15
N PHE A 404 -8.60 -19.49 -18.10
CA PHE A 404 -9.17 -20.37 -17.09
C PHE A 404 -10.25 -21.26 -17.71
N GLN A 405 -10.13 -22.58 -17.52
CA GLN A 405 -11.04 -23.57 -18.11
C GLN A 405 -11.90 -24.30 -17.07
N GLY A 406 -11.75 -23.98 -15.78
CA GLY A 406 -12.30 -24.72 -14.66
C GLY A 406 -11.22 -25.18 -13.69
N PHE A 407 -11.60 -25.40 -12.42
CA PHE A 407 -10.66 -25.84 -11.37
C PHE A 407 -10.16 -27.27 -11.59
N ASP A 408 -10.98 -28.14 -12.19
CA ASP A 408 -10.64 -29.52 -12.54
C ASP A 408 -9.45 -29.63 -13.51
N LYS A 409 -9.27 -28.60 -14.34
CA LYS A 409 -8.17 -28.49 -15.31
C LYS A 409 -6.97 -27.68 -14.81
N ALA A 410 -7.07 -27.07 -13.63
CA ALA A 410 -6.05 -26.21 -13.06
C ALA A 410 -5.15 -26.93 -12.03
N ILE A 411 -5.36 -28.24 -11.83
CA ILE A 411 -4.61 -29.10 -10.89
C ILE A 411 -3.34 -29.63 -11.51
#